data_AF-A0A2V9BYK4-F1
#
_entry.id   AF-A0A2V9BYK4-F1
#
_cell.length_a   1.000
_cell.length_b   1.000
_cell.length_c   1.000
_cell.angle_alpha   90.00
_cell.angle_beta   90.00
_cell.angle_gamma   90.00
#
_symmetry.space_group_name_H-M   'P 1'
#
loop_
_entity.id
_entity.type
_entity.pdbx_description
1 polymer ?
#
loop_
_entity_poly.entity_id
_entity_poly.type
_entity_poly.pdbx_seq_one_letter_code
_entity_poly.pdbx_strand_id
1 'polypeptide(L)'
;MELFQWPTVSFHLGREISTIDLAAPGIDVQQLEQAERHTNQIIFQDRPVGVRFGTVQELAAAGIRKEVQREGILRAIEIEDFDRQPCGGTHVARTGQIGLVLLRKCEKVKQNWRVEFVCGERAARAARNDLATLGEAAR
;
A
#
# COMPACT_ATOMS: atom_id res chain seq x y z
N MET A 1 -8.74 -0.19 6.72
CA MET A 1 -8.37 0.71 7.85
C MET A 1 -8.39 -0.07 9.17
N GLU A 2 -7.54 -1.08 9.35
CA GLU A 2 -7.72 -2.04 10.47
C GLU A 2 -6.80 -1.80 11.67
N LEU A 3 -5.59 -1.25 11.45
CA LEU A 3 -4.60 -1.14 12.52
C LEU A 3 -4.59 0.24 13.20
N PHE A 4 -4.29 1.30 12.45
CA PHE A 4 -3.93 2.60 13.05
C PHE A 4 -4.76 3.79 12.55
N GLN A 5 -5.61 3.57 11.54
CA GLN A 5 -6.49 4.59 10.96
C GLN A 5 -5.79 5.87 10.49
N TRP A 6 -4.50 5.81 10.14
CA TRP A 6 -3.76 6.93 9.58
C TRP A 6 -4.16 7.18 8.11
N PRO A 7 -4.66 8.38 7.77
CA PRO A 7 -5.01 8.70 6.40
C PRO A 7 -3.79 8.70 5.47
N THR A 8 -3.92 8.10 4.30
CA THR A 8 -2.97 8.28 3.20
C THR A 8 -3.14 9.67 2.60
N VAL A 9 -2.08 10.47 2.65
CA VAL A 9 -2.04 11.83 2.09
C VAL A 9 -1.60 11.80 0.63
N SER A 10 -0.55 11.03 0.32
CA SER A 10 -0.01 10.94 -1.03
C SER A 10 0.72 9.61 -1.24
N PHE A 11 1.04 9.29 -2.49
CA PHE A 11 1.93 8.18 -2.82
C PHE A 11 2.70 8.48 -4.10
N HIS A 12 3.82 7.79 -4.29
CA HIS A 12 4.62 7.82 -5.51
C HIS A 12 5.05 6.40 -5.89
N LEU A 13 4.93 6.05 -7.17
CA LEU A 13 5.33 4.76 -7.71
C LEU A 13 6.60 4.94 -8.55
N GLY A 14 7.75 4.91 -7.88
CA GLY A 14 9.05 5.00 -8.55
C GLY A 14 9.47 3.67 -9.14
N ARG A 15 10.47 3.72 -10.04
CA ARG A 15 11.02 2.54 -10.72
C ARG A 15 11.65 1.57 -9.72
N GLU A 16 12.52 2.06 -8.85
CA GLU A 16 13.20 1.23 -7.84
C GLU A 16 12.45 1.18 -6.50
N ILE A 17 11.99 2.34 -6.01
CA ILE A 17 11.33 2.49 -4.71
C ILE A 17 9.98 3.18 -4.90
N SER A 18 8.97 2.73 -4.16
CA SER A 18 7.68 3.41 -4.03
C SER A 18 7.56 4.05 -2.64
N THR A 19 6.75 5.09 -2.53
CA THR A 19 6.52 5.78 -1.24
C THR A 19 5.03 6.00 -0.99
N ILE A 20 4.66 6.00 0.28
CA ILE A 20 3.35 6.44 0.76
C ILE A 20 3.53 7.44 1.90
N ASP A 21 2.77 8.53 1.86
CA ASP A 21 2.78 9.56 2.90
C ASP A 21 1.53 9.38 3.78
N LEU A 22 1.73 9.29 5.09
CA LEU A 22 0.71 9.04 6.09
C LEU A 22 0.57 10.25 7.03
N ALA A 23 -0.67 10.66 7.27
CA ALA A 23 -1.00 11.61 8.34
C ALA A 23 -1.08 10.84 9.66
N ALA A 24 0.06 10.74 10.35
CA ALA A 24 0.20 10.06 11.63
C ALA A 24 0.81 11.01 12.68
N PRO A 25 0.41 10.94 13.96
CA PRO A 25 1.01 11.75 15.02
C PRO A 25 2.49 11.36 15.26
N GLY A 26 2.83 10.11 15.00
CA GLY A 26 4.15 9.50 15.11
C GLY A 26 4.07 8.07 14.60
N ILE A 27 5.19 7.51 14.15
CA ILE A 27 5.29 6.11 13.75
C ILE A 27 6.54 5.52 14.40
N ASP A 28 6.37 4.50 15.23
CA ASP A 28 7.48 3.73 15.80
C ASP A 28 7.79 2.46 14.98
N VAL A 29 8.90 1.81 15.32
CA VAL A 29 9.39 0.61 14.63
C VAL A 29 8.40 -0.56 14.76
N GLN A 30 7.77 -0.74 15.93
CA GLN A 30 6.84 -1.85 16.15
C GLN A 30 5.57 -1.69 15.30
N GLN A 31 5.10 -0.45 15.14
CA GLN A 31 3.97 -0.12 14.28
C GLN A 31 4.29 -0.37 12.80
N LEU A 32 5.51 -0.05 12.35
CA LEU A 32 5.96 -0.37 10.98
C LEU A 32 6.03 -1.88 10.76
N GLU A 33 6.64 -2.63 11.68
CA GLU A 33 6.70 -4.09 11.60
C GLU A 33 5.31 -4.73 11.60
N GLN A 34 4.38 -4.21 12.42
CA GLN A 34 3.00 -4.69 12.44
C GLN A 34 2.27 -4.37 11.13
N ALA A 35 2.46 -3.18 10.56
CA ALA A 35 1.87 -2.80 9.28
C ALA A 35 2.41 -3.67 8.13
N GLU A 36 3.72 -3.90 8.09
CA GLU A 36 4.36 -4.77 7.09
C GLU A 36 3.84 -6.20 7.20
N ARG A 37 3.86 -6.77 8.41
CA ARG A 37 3.38 -8.13 8.68
C ARG A 37 1.92 -8.29 8.27
N HIS A 38 1.06 -7.34 8.66
CA HIS A 38 -0.36 -7.37 8.30
C HIS A 38 -0.58 -7.25 6.79
N THR A 39 0.17 -6.37 6.12
CA THR A 39 0.11 -6.23 4.66
C THR A 39 0.46 -7.55 3.97
N ASN A 40 1.56 -8.18 4.38
CA ASN A 40 1.96 -9.47 3.83
C ASN A 40 0.95 -10.60 4.17
N GLN A 41 0.31 -10.57 5.35
CA GLN A 41 -0.77 -11.51 5.67
C GLN A 41 -1.94 -11.39 4.68
N ILE A 42 -2.39 -10.18 4.34
CA ILE A 42 -3.45 -9.95 3.34
C ILE A 42 -3.02 -10.41 1.94
N ILE A 43 -1.74 -10.23 1.60
CA ILE A 43 -1.18 -10.74 0.33
C ILE A 43 -1.23 -12.27 0.30
N PHE A 44 -0.82 -12.94 1.38
CA PHE A 44 -0.79 -14.40 1.45
C PHE A 44 -2.16 -15.05 1.53
N GLN A 45 -3.19 -14.30 1.90
CA GLN A 45 -4.58 -14.75 1.78
C GLN A 45 -5.06 -14.79 0.32
N ASP A 46 -4.27 -14.24 -0.62
CA ASP A 46 -4.52 -14.25 -2.06
C ASP A 46 -5.95 -13.82 -2.42
N ARG A 47 -6.40 -12.70 -1.85
CA ARG A 47 -7.77 -12.21 -2.00
C ARG A 47 -8.05 -11.73 -3.42
N PRO A 48 -9.25 -11.98 -3.99
CA PRO A 48 -9.67 -11.39 -5.25
C PRO A 48 -9.57 -9.86 -5.24
N VAL A 49 -9.12 -9.29 -6.36
CA VAL A 49 -9.09 -7.86 -6.62
C VAL A 49 -10.02 -7.57 -7.79
N GLY A 50 -11.17 -6.99 -7.49
CA GLY A 50 -12.21 -6.63 -8.44
C GLY A 50 -12.11 -5.19 -8.93
N VAL A 51 -12.71 -4.94 -10.09
CA VAL A 51 -12.92 -3.60 -10.64
C VAL A 51 -14.41 -3.34 -10.68
N ARG A 52 -14.84 -2.21 -10.13
CA ARG A 52 -16.23 -1.74 -10.20
C ARG A 52 -16.29 -0.41 -10.94
N PHE A 53 -17.28 -0.28 -11.82
CA PHE A 53 -17.62 0.98 -12.46
C PHE A 53 -18.97 1.45 -11.95
N GLY A 54 -19.11 2.75 -11.72
CA GLY A 54 -20.36 3.33 -11.26
C GLY A 54 -20.28 4.83 -11.08
N THR A 55 -21.45 5.45 -10.96
CA THR A 55 -21.61 6.85 -10.54
C THR A 55 -21.13 7.05 -9.10
N VAL A 56 -20.94 8.32 -8.69
CA VAL A 56 -20.60 8.67 -7.31
C VAL A 56 -21.60 8.05 -6.32
N GLN A 57 -22.89 8.08 -6.63
CA GLN A 57 -23.97 7.56 -5.80
C GLN A 57 -23.90 6.03 -5.67
N GLU A 58 -23.68 5.32 -6.77
CA GLU A 58 -23.55 3.85 -6.76
C GLU A 58 -22.31 3.38 -6.00
N LEU A 59 -21.18 4.09 -6.15
CA LEU A 59 -19.96 3.76 -5.41
C LEU A 59 -20.09 4.11 -3.92
N ALA A 60 -20.73 5.22 -3.59
CA ALA A 60 -21.02 5.59 -2.20
C ALA A 60 -21.90 4.53 -1.51
N ALA A 61 -22.94 4.05 -2.20
CA ALA A 61 -23.80 2.96 -1.71
C ALA A 61 -23.02 1.64 -1.50
N ALA A 62 -21.95 1.42 -2.27
CA ALA A 62 -21.04 0.27 -2.11
C ALA A 62 -19.96 0.47 -1.01
N GLY A 63 -20.00 1.59 -0.27
CA GLY A 63 -19.06 1.89 0.82
C GLY A 63 -17.76 2.56 0.39
N ILE A 64 -17.67 3.07 -0.84
CA ILE A 64 -16.50 3.82 -1.34
C ILE A 64 -16.68 5.29 -0.95
N ARG A 65 -15.97 5.72 0.09
CA ARG A 65 -16.25 6.97 0.83
C ARG A 65 -15.46 8.21 0.39
N LYS A 66 -14.72 8.17 -0.72
CA LYS A 66 -13.90 9.32 -1.13
C LYS A 66 -14.74 10.32 -1.93
N GLU A 67 -14.72 11.59 -1.53
CA GLU A 67 -15.31 12.68 -2.33
C GLU A 67 -14.61 12.74 -3.68
N VAL A 68 -15.35 12.41 -4.74
CA VAL A 68 -14.89 12.57 -6.11
C VAL A 68 -15.61 13.78 -6.69
N GLN A 69 -14.87 14.87 -6.91
CA GLN A 69 -15.40 16.10 -7.53
C GLN A 69 -15.60 15.97 -9.05
N ARG A 70 -15.60 14.74 -9.58
CA ARG A 70 -15.76 14.46 -11.01
C ARG A 70 -17.10 13.78 -11.25
N GLU A 71 -17.84 14.34 -12.20
CA GLU A 71 -19.06 13.74 -12.72
C GLU A 71 -18.74 12.62 -13.72
N GLY A 72 -19.69 11.69 -13.89
CA GLY A 72 -19.58 10.56 -14.82
C GLY A 72 -19.30 9.21 -14.15
N ILE A 73 -18.99 8.21 -14.98
CA ILE A 73 -18.68 6.85 -14.51
C ILE A 73 -17.26 6.84 -13.95
N LEU A 74 -17.15 6.43 -12.69
CA LEU A 74 -15.90 6.30 -11.97
C LEU A 74 -15.47 4.83 -11.91
N ARG A 75 -14.16 4.61 -11.79
CA ARG A 75 -13.55 3.30 -11.60
C ARG A 75 -13.06 3.14 -10.16
N ALA A 76 -13.47 2.06 -9.52
CA ALA A 76 -13.01 1.68 -8.19
C ALA A 76 -12.39 0.29 -8.21
N ILE A 77 -11.43 0.10 -7.31
CA ILE A 77 -10.80 -1.17 -7.02
C ILE A 77 -11.35 -1.68 -5.71
N GLU A 78 -11.69 -2.96 -5.67
CA GLU A 78 -12.22 -3.65 -4.51
C GLU A 78 -11.31 -4.84 -4.21
N ILE A 79 -10.64 -4.81 -3.06
CA ILE A 79 -9.94 -5.96 -2.49
C ILE A 79 -10.94 -6.64 -1.57
N GLU A 80 -11.27 -7.90 -1.86
CA GLU A 80 -12.29 -8.67 -1.14
C GLU A 80 -12.11 -8.57 0.39
N ASP A 81 -13.19 -8.23 1.08
CA ASP A 81 -13.26 -8.08 2.54
C ASP A 81 -12.15 -7.22 3.17
N PHE A 82 -11.58 -6.25 2.42
CA PHE A 82 -10.45 -5.45 2.89
C PHE A 82 -10.62 -3.95 2.63
N ASP A 83 -10.58 -3.54 1.37
CA ASP A 83 -10.57 -2.11 1.02
C ASP A 83 -11.21 -1.86 -0.34
N ARG A 84 -11.83 -0.69 -0.47
CA ARG A 84 -12.48 -0.22 -1.70
C ARG A 84 -12.12 1.23 -1.95
N GLN A 85 -11.42 1.50 -3.05
CA GLN A 85 -10.90 2.85 -3.34
C GLN A 85 -11.12 3.23 -4.81
N PRO A 86 -11.48 4.49 -5.12
CA PRO A 86 -11.44 4.98 -6.49
C PRO A 86 -9.99 4.98 -6.99
N CYS A 87 -9.73 4.28 -8.09
CA CYS A 87 -8.40 4.24 -8.68
C CYS A 87 -8.48 3.99 -10.19
N GLY A 88 -7.74 4.81 -10.97
CA GLY A 88 -7.60 4.66 -12.42
C GLY A 88 -6.38 3.84 -12.85
N GLY A 89 -5.56 3.36 -11.91
CA GLY A 89 -4.34 2.61 -12.20
C GLY A 89 -4.60 1.16 -12.62
N THR A 90 -3.54 0.48 -13.05
CA THR A 90 -3.55 -0.96 -13.29
C THR A 90 -3.38 -1.71 -11.97
N HIS A 91 -4.09 -2.83 -11.83
CA HIS A 91 -4.06 -3.66 -10.63
C HIS A 91 -3.94 -5.13 -11.02
N VAL A 92 -3.35 -5.91 -10.11
CA VAL A 92 -3.37 -7.37 -10.13
C VAL A 92 -4.81 -7.88 -9.99
N ALA A 93 -5.07 -9.13 -10.38
CA ALA A 93 -6.36 -9.79 -10.21
C ALA A 93 -6.53 -10.40 -8.81
N ARG A 94 -5.43 -10.69 -8.10
CA ARG A 94 -5.42 -11.23 -6.73
C ARG A 94 -4.26 -10.69 -5.91
N THR A 95 -4.42 -10.53 -4.60
CA THR A 95 -3.37 -9.94 -3.74
C THR A 95 -2.08 -10.74 -3.74
N GLY A 96 -2.14 -12.08 -3.92
CA GLY A 96 -0.95 -12.93 -3.94
C GLY A 96 -0.01 -12.65 -5.12
N GLN A 97 -0.53 -12.07 -6.21
CA GLN A 97 0.27 -11.67 -7.37
C GLN A 97 1.22 -10.49 -7.09
N ILE A 98 1.03 -9.78 -5.96
CA ILE A 98 1.94 -8.70 -5.52
C ILE A 98 3.30 -9.27 -5.08
N GLY A 99 3.31 -10.49 -4.55
CA GLY A 99 4.46 -11.05 -3.85
C GLY A 99 4.75 -10.31 -2.55
N LEU A 100 5.97 -10.45 -2.02
CA LEU A 100 6.34 -9.83 -0.75
C LEU A 100 6.38 -8.31 -0.84
N VAL A 101 5.95 -7.62 0.23
CA VAL A 101 6.19 -6.19 0.46
C VAL A 101 7.22 -6.04 1.58
N LEU A 102 8.21 -5.18 1.36
CA LEU A 102 9.20 -4.78 2.37
C LEU A 102 9.17 -3.26 2.55
N LEU A 103 9.00 -2.81 3.79
CA LEU A 103 9.17 -1.43 4.23
C LEU A 103 10.67 -1.18 4.44
N ARG A 104 11.14 -0.04 3.94
CA ARG A 104 12.58 0.24 3.83
C ARG A 104 13.01 1.37 4.75
N LYS A 105 12.30 2.49 4.68
CA LYS A 105 12.62 3.70 5.42
C LYS A 105 11.32 4.36 5.85
N CYS A 106 11.32 4.93 7.05
CA CYS A 106 10.24 5.77 7.54
C CYS A 106 10.84 7.08 8.05
N GLU A 107 10.39 8.21 7.51
CA GLU A 107 10.90 9.52 7.92
C GLU A 107 9.80 10.57 7.97
N LYS A 108 9.99 11.58 8.82
CA LYS A 108 9.07 12.71 8.89
C LYS A 108 9.36 13.69 7.75
N VAL A 109 8.35 13.98 6.93
CA VAL A 109 8.40 14.95 5.83
C VAL A 109 7.34 16.02 6.09
N LYS A 110 7.81 17.20 6.53
CA LYS A 110 6.95 18.31 7.00
C LYS A 110 6.00 17.81 8.13
N GLN A 111 4.69 17.82 7.88
CA GLN A 111 3.66 17.37 8.81
C GLN A 111 3.27 15.89 8.67
N ASN A 112 3.80 15.17 7.67
CA ASN A 112 3.45 13.77 7.38
C ASN A 112 4.63 12.82 7.64
N TRP A 113 4.35 11.54 7.59
CA TRP A 113 5.34 10.47 7.63
C TRP A 113 5.42 9.76 6.29
N ARG A 114 6.61 9.72 5.69
CA ARG A 114 6.86 9.01 4.44
C ARG A 114 7.40 7.64 4.75
N VAL A 115 6.73 6.62 4.23
CA VAL A 115 7.18 5.23 4.26
C VAL A 115 7.60 4.82 2.86
N GLU A 116 8.87 4.44 2.73
CA GLU A 116 9.42 3.83 1.51
C GLU A 116 9.18 2.33 1.54
N PHE A 117 8.77 1.76 0.41
CA PHE A 117 8.54 0.33 0.27
C PHE A 117 8.91 -0.19 -1.11
N VAL A 118 9.16 -1.50 -1.16
CA VAL A 118 9.35 -2.27 -2.40
C VAL A 118 8.45 -3.50 -2.36
N CYS A 119 8.09 -4.01 -3.53
CA CYS A 119 7.26 -5.21 -3.66
C CYS A 119 7.73 -6.13 -4.79
N GLY A 120 7.29 -7.39 -4.78
CA GLY A 120 7.56 -8.38 -5.81
C GLY A 120 9.07 -8.62 -6.00
N GLU A 121 9.53 -8.62 -7.24
CA GLU A 121 10.95 -8.81 -7.56
C GLU A 121 11.87 -7.74 -6.93
N ARG A 122 11.36 -6.53 -6.70
CA ARG A 122 12.13 -5.46 -6.04
C ARG A 122 12.37 -5.79 -4.58
N ALA A 123 11.40 -6.42 -3.90
CA ALA A 123 11.56 -6.90 -2.54
C ALA A 123 12.56 -8.08 -2.47
N ALA A 124 12.47 -9.04 -3.39
CA ALA A 124 13.42 -10.16 -3.44
C ALA A 124 14.87 -9.69 -3.64
N ARG A 125 15.07 -8.71 -4.53
CA ARG A 125 16.37 -8.09 -4.77
C ARG A 125 16.86 -7.28 -3.58
N ALA A 126 15.99 -6.51 -2.93
CA ALA A 126 16.35 -5.78 -1.71
C ALA A 126 16.84 -6.74 -0.61
N ALA A 127 16.12 -7.83 -0.35
CA ALA A 127 16.51 -8.82 0.66
C ALA A 127 17.87 -9.48 0.34
N ARG A 128 18.16 -9.78 -0.93
CA ARG A 128 19.47 -10.29 -1.38
C ARG A 128 20.59 -9.28 -1.13
N ASN A 129 20.34 -8.01 -1.45
CA ASN A 129 21.31 -6.94 -1.27
C ASN A 129 21.57 -6.67 0.22
N ASP A 130 20.54 -6.73 1.06
CA ASP A 130 20.65 -6.58 2.51
C ASP A 130 21.60 -7.63 3.10
N LEU A 131 21.42 -8.90 2.73
CA LEU A 131 22.31 -9.99 3.17
C LEU A 131 23.75 -9.79 2.70
N ALA A 132 23.96 -9.40 1.44
CA ALA A 132 25.29 -9.15 0.91
C ALA A 132 26.00 -8.03 1.67
N THR A 133 25.30 -6.91 1.91
CA THR A 133 25.83 -5.75 2.63
C THR A 133 26.19 -6.10 4.08
N LEU A 134 25.31 -6.83 4.77
CA LEU A 134 25.59 -7.32 6.13
C LEU A 134 26.79 -8.27 6.17
N GLY A 135 26.92 -9.14 5.17
CA GLY A 135 28.05 -10.07 5.05
C GLY A 135 29.38 -9.39 4.73
N GLU A 136 29.36 -8.23 4.07
CA GLU A 136 30.55 -7.38 3.85
C GLU A 136 30.92 -6.61 5.12
N ALA A 137 29.94 -6.01 5.80
CA ALA A 137 30.18 -5.23 7.02
C ALA A 137 30.62 -6.07 8.24
N ALA A 138 30.34 -7.38 8.22
CA ALA A 138 30.74 -8.32 9.27
C ALA A 138 32.16 -8.88 9.09
N ARG A 139 32.87 -8.54 8.02
CA ARG A 139 34.27 -8.92 7.77
C ARG A 139 35.23 -7.83 8.25
#